data_AF-A0A1Y1Q1F8-F1
#
_entry.id   AF-A0A1Y1Q1F8-F1
#
_cell.length_a   1.000
_cell.length_b   1.000
_cell.length_c   1.000
_cell.angle_alpha   90.00
_cell.angle_beta   90.00
_cell.angle_gamma   90.00
#
_symmetry.space_group_name_H-M   'P 1'
#
loop_
_entity.id
_entity.type
_entity.pdbx_description
1 polymer ?
#
loop_
_entity_poly.entity_id
_entity_poly.type
_entity_poly.pdbx_seq_one_letter_code
_entity_poly.pdbx_strand_id
1 'polypeptide(L)'
;MRQWLTINLFWLILPLSTQAFPLIDGQSFVYDVGPQAALTRGSLDAYAGMYQLRVNNTSYVGEIIGLSPDGRETRSSEFTEPGSGLTVKRAVYVSKTLNFARFSEILANPTDQEIAATVEVFGNLGSGNRTTAVIDF
;
A
#
# COMPACT_ATOMS: atom_id res chain seq x y z
N MET A 1 40.11 -43.56 10.77
CA MET A 1 38.71 -43.57 10.30
C MET A 1 38.13 -42.17 10.50
N ARG A 2 37.88 -41.41 9.43
CA ARG A 2 37.29 -40.06 9.50
C ARG A 2 35.80 -40.17 9.22
N GLN A 3 34.96 -39.83 10.21
CA GLN A 3 33.52 -39.67 10.02
C GLN A 3 33.25 -38.23 9.54
N TRP A 4 32.49 -38.11 8.44
CA TRP A 4 32.00 -36.84 7.93
C TRP A 4 30.63 -36.58 8.55
N LEU A 5 30.46 -35.44 9.21
CA LEU A 5 29.19 -34.99 9.74
C LEU A 5 28.44 -34.27 8.62
N THR A 6 27.37 -34.86 8.09
CA THR A 6 26.46 -34.19 7.16
C THR A 6 25.45 -33.36 7.94
N ILE A 7 25.54 -32.04 7.82
CA ILE A 7 24.54 -31.11 8.37
C ILE A 7 23.42 -30.97 7.33
N ASN A 8 22.24 -31.51 7.63
CA ASN A 8 21.03 -31.27 6.85
C ASN A 8 20.46 -29.89 7.24
N LEU A 9 20.50 -28.94 6.31
CA LEU A 9 19.87 -27.64 6.49
C LEU A 9 18.39 -27.76 6.11
N PHE A 10 17.51 -27.88 7.10
CA PHE A 10 16.07 -27.72 6.91
C PHE A 10 15.78 -26.23 6.70
N TRP A 11 15.28 -25.87 5.51
CA TRP A 11 14.79 -24.53 5.23
C TRP A 11 13.52 -24.27 6.05
N LEU A 12 13.60 -23.35 7.02
CA LEU A 12 12.42 -22.80 7.67
C LEU A 12 11.68 -21.94 6.64
N ILE A 13 10.50 -22.37 6.21
CA ILE A 13 9.57 -21.50 5.48
C ILE A 13 8.98 -20.55 6.52
N LEU A 14 9.54 -19.34 6.63
CA LEU A 14 8.92 -18.26 7.37
C LEU A 14 7.64 -17.85 6.61
N PRO A 15 6.49 -17.67 7.30
CA PRO A 15 5.33 -17.08 6.65
C PRO A 15 5.70 -15.69 6.15
N LEU A 16 5.32 -15.35 4.91
CA LEU A 16 5.41 -13.99 4.39
C LEU A 16 4.65 -13.07 5.36
N SER A 17 5.36 -12.30 6.17
CA SER A 17 4.74 -11.22 6.90
C SER A 17 4.24 -10.23 5.86
N THR A 18 2.94 -9.95 5.82
CA THR A 18 2.41 -8.79 5.10
C THR A 18 2.99 -7.55 5.78
N GLN A 19 4.13 -7.06 5.29
CA GLN A 19 4.83 -5.94 5.90
C GLN A 19 3.97 -4.69 5.70
N ALA A 20 3.42 -4.19 6.81
CA ALA A 20 2.88 -2.84 6.85
C ALA A 20 4.02 -1.85 7.17
N PHE A 21 3.98 -0.69 6.53
CA PHE A 21 4.90 0.42 6.72
C PHE A 21 4.18 1.50 7.56
N PRO A 22 4.43 1.57 8.88
CA PRO A 22 3.83 2.60 9.70
C PRO A 22 4.45 3.97 9.37
N LEU A 23 3.66 4.85 8.76
CA LEU A 23 4.01 6.23 8.52
C LEU A 23 3.26 7.11 9.52
N ILE A 24 3.98 7.95 10.27
CA ILE A 24 3.42 8.69 11.41
C ILE A 24 3.33 10.17 11.05
N ASP A 25 2.19 10.83 11.24
CA ASP A 25 2.06 12.25 10.90
C ASP A 25 2.59 13.21 11.98
N GLY A 26 2.38 14.52 11.75
CA GLY A 26 2.82 15.57 12.67
C GLY A 26 2.14 15.57 14.05
N GLN A 27 1.04 14.83 14.22
CA GLN A 27 0.31 14.68 15.48
C GLN A 27 0.42 13.27 16.09
N SER A 28 1.39 12.48 15.63
CA SER A 28 1.63 11.10 16.08
C SER A 28 0.54 10.10 15.68
N PHE A 29 -0.32 10.43 14.71
CA PHE A 29 -1.26 9.46 14.15
C PHE A 29 -0.52 8.53 13.18
N VAL A 30 -0.77 7.22 13.30
CA VAL A 30 -0.16 6.19 12.47
C VAL A 30 -1.07 5.89 11.27
N TYR A 31 -0.52 6.08 10.08
CA TYR A 31 -1.03 5.54 8.82
C TYR A 31 -0.26 4.25 8.54
N ASP A 32 -0.88 3.12 8.84
CA ASP A 32 -0.29 1.80 8.63
C ASP A 32 -0.46 1.37 7.17
N VAL A 33 0.46 1.85 6.33
CA VAL A 33 0.40 1.56 4.90
C VAL A 33 0.74 0.09 4.67
N GLY A 34 -0.29 -0.71 4.42
CA GLY A 34 -0.18 -2.14 4.18
C GLY A 34 0.18 -2.49 2.74
N PRO A 35 0.01 -3.76 2.35
CA PRO A 35 0.17 -4.20 0.98
C PRO A 35 -0.61 -3.31 0.00
N GLN A 36 -0.09 -3.16 -1.22
CA GLN A 36 -0.79 -2.45 -2.31
C GLN A 36 -1.01 -0.97 -2.01
N ALA A 37 -0.25 -0.43 -1.04
CA ALA A 37 -0.33 0.96 -0.61
C ALA A 37 -1.74 1.37 -0.14
N ALA A 38 -2.46 0.45 0.53
CA ALA A 38 -3.74 0.71 1.20
C ALA A 38 -3.54 0.88 2.72
N LEU A 39 -4.47 1.53 3.42
CA LEU A 39 -4.41 1.64 4.89
C LEU A 39 -5.09 0.44 5.54
N THR A 40 -4.41 -0.21 6.49
CA THR A 40 -4.97 -1.40 7.13
C THR A 40 -5.91 -1.08 8.27
N ARG A 41 -5.45 -0.39 9.32
CA ARG A 41 -6.18 -0.07 10.55
C ARG A 41 -6.02 1.38 11.00
N GLY A 42 -4.82 1.92 10.87
CA GLY A 42 -4.41 3.21 11.41
C GLY A 42 -4.41 3.25 12.93
N SER A 43 -4.15 4.43 13.50
CA SER A 43 -4.35 4.66 14.93
C SER A 43 -5.82 4.47 15.32
N LEU A 44 -6.06 3.85 16.49
CA LEU A 44 -7.39 3.65 17.07
C LEU A 44 -8.37 2.89 16.17
N ASP A 45 -7.85 2.05 15.25
CA ASP A 45 -8.63 1.33 14.25
C ASP A 45 -9.52 2.24 13.39
N ALA A 46 -9.01 3.43 13.04
CA ALA A 46 -9.67 4.41 12.18
C ALA A 46 -10.00 3.89 10.77
N TYR A 47 -9.37 2.81 10.32
CA TYR A 47 -9.54 2.19 9.02
C TYR A 47 -9.79 0.68 9.15
N ALA A 48 -10.37 0.08 8.10
CA ALA A 48 -10.46 -1.36 7.94
C ALA A 48 -10.28 -1.73 6.46
N GLY A 49 -9.03 -1.62 5.99
CA GLY A 49 -8.72 -1.77 4.57
C GLY A 49 -9.25 -0.60 3.74
N MET A 50 -8.80 0.62 4.04
CA MET A 50 -9.19 1.84 3.35
C MET A 50 -8.25 2.16 2.18
N TYR A 51 -8.73 2.93 1.20
CA TYR A 51 -7.98 3.38 0.03
C TYR A 51 -7.44 2.25 -0.84
N GLN A 52 -8.18 1.13 -0.96
CA GLN A 52 -7.89 0.12 -1.98
C GLN A 52 -8.13 0.68 -3.38
N LEU A 53 -7.35 0.24 -4.37
CA LEU A 53 -7.45 0.72 -5.76
C LEU A 53 -7.85 -0.41 -6.69
N ARG A 54 -8.78 -0.10 -7.60
CA ARG A 54 -9.07 -0.90 -8.78
C ARG A 54 -8.97 -0.06 -10.05
N VAL A 55 -8.47 -0.68 -11.11
CA VAL A 55 -8.49 -0.15 -12.47
C VAL A 55 -9.17 -1.19 -13.35
N ASN A 56 -10.24 -0.80 -14.05
CA ASN A 56 -11.07 -1.69 -14.86
C ASN A 56 -11.53 -2.95 -14.09
N ASN A 57 -11.98 -2.76 -12.85
CA ASN A 57 -12.39 -3.82 -11.91
C ASN A 57 -11.27 -4.78 -11.47
N THR A 58 -10.03 -4.60 -11.95
CA THR A 58 -8.87 -5.35 -11.49
C THR A 58 -8.24 -4.63 -10.29
N SER A 59 -8.02 -5.37 -9.19
CA SER A 59 -7.33 -4.82 -8.02
C SER A 59 -5.87 -4.48 -8.34
N TYR A 60 -5.42 -3.31 -7.91
CA TYR A 60 -4.01 -2.95 -7.94
C TYR A 60 -3.20 -3.87 -7.02
N VAL A 61 -2.14 -4.46 -7.55
CA VAL A 61 -1.25 -5.37 -6.80
C VAL A 61 0.21 -4.94 -6.81
N GLY A 62 0.49 -3.65 -7.01
CA GLY A 62 1.86 -3.14 -6.89
C GLY A 62 2.39 -3.26 -5.46
N GLU A 63 3.70 -3.48 -5.35
CA GLU A 63 4.37 -3.76 -4.08
C GLU A 63 5.14 -2.54 -3.60
N ILE A 64 5.10 -2.23 -2.31
CA ILE A 64 5.95 -1.19 -1.74
C ILE A 64 7.38 -1.71 -1.71
N ILE A 65 8.25 -1.11 -2.52
CA ILE A 65 9.66 -1.50 -2.67
C ILE A 65 10.60 -0.61 -1.85
N GLY A 66 10.08 0.45 -1.22
CA GLY A 66 10.84 1.27 -0.30
C GLY A 66 10.12 2.55 0.10
N LEU A 67 10.83 3.38 0.86
CA LEU A 67 10.37 4.71 1.27
C LEU A 67 11.26 5.80 0.65
N SER A 68 10.76 7.03 0.58
CA SER A 68 11.57 8.22 0.32
C SER A 68 12.70 8.36 1.37
N PRO A 69 13.77 9.12 1.08
CA PRO A 69 14.90 9.29 2.02
C PRO A 69 14.50 9.85 3.39
N ASP A 70 13.44 10.65 3.47
CA ASP A 70 12.90 11.20 4.71
C ASP A 70 11.89 10.27 5.40
N GLY A 71 11.61 9.11 4.81
CA GLY A 71 10.71 8.10 5.33
C GLY A 71 9.24 8.50 5.31
N ARG A 72 8.83 9.45 4.45
CA ARG A 72 7.47 10.03 4.43
C ARG A 72 6.61 9.58 3.27
N GLU A 73 7.21 9.01 2.23
CA GLU A 73 6.50 8.59 1.04
C GLU A 73 6.83 7.14 0.69
N THR A 74 5.83 6.36 0.32
CA THR A 74 6.07 5.02 -0.23
C THR A 74 6.46 5.09 -1.70
N ARG A 75 7.38 4.20 -2.08
CA ARG A 75 7.71 3.92 -3.49
C ARG A 75 7.20 2.53 -3.81
N SER A 76 6.20 2.45 -4.68
CA SER A 76 5.65 1.18 -5.13
C SER A 76 6.19 0.79 -6.51
N SER A 77 6.23 -0.52 -6.78
CA SER A 77 6.50 -1.04 -8.11
C SER A 77 5.41 -0.64 -9.10
N GLU A 78 5.78 -0.68 -10.38
CA GLU A 78 4.83 -0.54 -11.47
C GLU A 78 3.97 -1.80 -11.56
N PHE A 79 2.66 -1.60 -11.70
CA PHE A 79 1.69 -2.66 -11.97
C PHE A 79 1.10 -2.47 -13.36
N THR A 80 1.08 -3.51 -14.18
CA THR A 80 0.38 -3.49 -15.47
C THR A 80 -1.00 -4.12 -15.29
N GLU A 81 -2.05 -3.34 -15.56
CA GLU A 81 -3.42 -3.84 -15.54
C GLU A 81 -3.62 -4.85 -16.69
N PRO A 82 -3.98 -6.10 -16.41
CA PRO A 82 -3.94 -7.19 -17.37
C PRO A 82 -4.95 -7.08 -18.52
N GLY A 83 -6.08 -6.39 -18.33
CA GLY A 83 -7.12 -6.26 -19.36
C GLY A 83 -6.80 -5.20 -20.42
N SER A 84 -6.27 -4.05 -19.98
CA SER A 84 -6.03 -2.87 -20.81
C SER A 84 -4.55 -2.64 -21.16
N GLY A 85 -3.63 -3.20 -20.37
CA GLY A 85 -2.19 -2.90 -20.49
C GLY A 85 -1.76 -1.56 -19.92
N LEU A 86 -2.66 -0.81 -19.25
CA LEU A 86 -2.30 0.41 -18.53
C LEU A 86 -1.26 0.11 -17.46
N THR A 87 -0.22 0.95 -17.37
CA THR A 87 0.70 0.89 -16.25
C THR A 87 0.22 1.82 -15.15
N VAL A 88 0.29 1.33 -13.91
CA VAL A 88 -0.20 2.01 -12.72
C VAL A 88 0.91 2.05 -11.69
N LYS A 89 1.18 3.23 -11.15
CA LYS A 89 2.03 3.43 -9.98
C LYS A 89 1.23 4.13 -8.90
N ARG A 90 1.49 3.76 -7.65
CA ARG A 90 0.88 4.41 -6.49
C ARG A 90 1.93 4.77 -5.45
N ALA A 91 1.79 5.95 -4.86
CA ALA A 91 2.56 6.39 -3.71
C ALA A 91 1.62 6.89 -2.60
N VAL A 92 2.05 6.74 -1.36
CA VAL A 92 1.39 7.28 -0.16
C VAL A 92 2.36 8.18 0.56
N TYR A 93 2.03 9.46 0.68
CA TYR A 93 2.78 10.44 1.44
C TYR A 93 2.06 10.74 2.76
N VAL A 94 2.80 10.79 3.87
CA VAL A 94 2.29 11.24 5.17
C VAL A 94 3.02 12.51 5.59
N SER A 95 2.25 13.56 5.88
CA SER A 95 2.83 14.84 6.25
C SER A 95 3.64 14.75 7.53
N LYS A 96 4.82 15.38 7.54
CA LYS A 96 5.67 15.47 8.73
C LYS A 96 5.15 16.45 9.79
N THR A 97 4.34 17.42 9.37
CA THR A 97 3.94 18.56 10.22
C THR A 97 2.44 18.73 10.33
N LEU A 98 1.66 18.12 9.43
CA LEU A 98 0.21 18.20 9.39
C LEU A 98 -0.38 16.80 9.59
N ASN A 99 -1.69 16.73 9.82
CA ASN A 99 -2.44 15.54 10.15
C ASN A 99 -3.12 14.90 8.93
N PHE A 100 -2.35 14.58 7.88
CA PHE A 100 -2.91 13.93 6.69
C PHE A 100 -1.96 12.95 6.02
N ALA A 101 -2.56 12.03 5.27
CA ALA A 101 -1.92 11.27 4.19
C ALA A 101 -2.47 11.69 2.82
N ARG A 102 -1.65 11.59 1.78
CA ARG A 102 -2.03 11.78 0.37
C ARG A 102 -1.70 10.54 -0.42
N PHE A 103 -2.63 10.14 -1.28
CA PHE A 103 -2.46 9.06 -2.24
C PHE A 103 -2.29 9.68 -3.62
N SER A 104 -1.33 9.18 -4.37
CA SER A 104 -1.07 9.60 -5.74
C SER A 104 -1.02 8.37 -6.62
N GLU A 105 -1.93 8.29 -7.58
CA GLU A 105 -1.97 7.29 -8.63
C GLU A 105 -1.52 7.91 -9.95
N ILE A 106 -0.54 7.28 -10.61
CA ILE A 106 -0.13 7.62 -11.97
C ILE A 106 -0.54 6.46 -12.86
N LEU A 107 -1.43 6.72 -13.80
CA LEU A 107 -1.82 5.79 -14.86
C LEU A 107 -1.18 6.27 -16.16
N ALA A 108 -0.51 5.36 -16.87
CA ALA A 108 0.07 5.64 -18.18
C ALA A 108 -0.43 4.64 -19.23
N ASN A 109 -0.80 5.17 -20.40
CA ASN A 109 -1.08 4.40 -21.59
C ASN A 109 0.23 4.25 -22.40
N PRO A 110 0.84 3.05 -22.45
CA PRO A 110 2.09 2.84 -23.16
C PRO A 110 1.91 2.66 -24.69
N THR A 111 0.69 2.78 -25.19
CA THR A 111 0.34 2.51 -26.60
C THR A 111 -0.01 3.79 -27.35
N ASP A 112 -0.18 3.68 -28.67
CA ASP A 112 -0.69 4.74 -29.54
C ASP A 112 -2.22 4.68 -29.74
N GLN A 113 -2.89 3.71 -29.12
CA GLN A 113 -4.34 3.54 -29.19
C GLN A 113 -5.01 4.15 -27.95
N GLU A 114 -6.23 4.66 -28.13
CA GLU A 114 -7.04 5.12 -27.01
C GLU A 114 -7.41 3.97 -26.07
N ILE A 115 -7.29 4.19 -24.76
CA ILE A 115 -7.72 3.24 -23.72
C ILE A 115 -8.66 3.97 -22.78
N ALA A 116 -9.90 3.48 -22.69
CA ALA A 116 -10.83 3.89 -21.65
C ALA A 116 -10.51 3.17 -20.33
N ALA A 117 -10.48 3.91 -19.23
CA ALA A 117 -10.18 3.38 -17.90
C ALA A 117 -11.24 3.79 -16.89
N THR A 118 -11.69 2.83 -16.07
CA THR A 118 -12.47 3.12 -14.85
C THR A 118 -11.55 2.98 -13.65
N VAL A 119 -11.46 4.01 -12.82
CA VAL A 119 -10.64 4.03 -11.60
C VAL A 119 -11.56 4.10 -10.38
N GLU A 120 -11.37 3.16 -9.46
CA GLU A 120 -12.16 3.07 -8.22
C GLU A 120 -11.21 3.07 -7.02
N VAL A 121 -11.47 3.98 -6.07
CA VAL A 121 -10.86 3.96 -4.73
C VAL A 121 -11.94 3.63 -3.73
N PHE A 122 -11.74 2.57 -2.96
CA PHE A 122 -12.76 2.03 -2.07
C PHE A 122 -12.17 1.51 -0.75
N GLY A 123 -13.03 1.16 0.19
CA GLY A 123 -12.65 0.62 1.49
C GLY A 123 -13.60 1.05 2.59
N ASN A 124 -13.20 0.79 3.84
CA ASN A 124 -14.02 1.10 5.01
C ASN A 124 -13.32 2.06 5.97
N LEU A 125 -14.05 3.08 6.41
CA LEU A 125 -13.69 3.90 7.56
C LEU A 125 -14.07 3.15 8.84
N GLY A 126 -13.08 2.89 9.69
CA GLY A 126 -13.25 2.22 10.97
C GLY A 126 -13.40 0.71 10.91
N SER A 127 -12.97 0.04 11.97
CA SER A 127 -13.27 -1.39 12.20
C SER A 127 -14.47 -1.64 13.13
N GLY A 128 -15.20 -0.60 13.55
CA GLY A 128 -16.34 -0.72 14.47
C GLY A 128 -17.25 0.51 14.58
N ASN A 129 -18.13 0.53 15.58
CA ASN A 129 -19.27 1.47 15.68
C ASN A 129 -18.93 2.86 16.27
N ARG A 130 -17.64 3.17 16.48
CA ARG A 130 -17.20 4.41 17.16
C ARG A 130 -16.38 5.35 16.27
N THR A 131 -16.33 5.09 14.97
CA THR A 131 -15.62 5.91 14.00
C THR A 131 -16.21 7.32 13.95
N THR A 132 -15.36 8.32 14.15
CA THR A 132 -15.74 9.74 13.98
C THR A 132 -14.96 10.29 12.80
N ALA A 133 -15.66 10.74 11.77
CA ALA A 133 -15.07 11.52 10.69
C ALA A 133 -15.12 13.00 11.08
N VAL A 134 -13.95 13.64 11.18
CA VAL A 134 -13.82 15.08 11.39
C VAL A 134 -13.41 15.71 10.07
N ILE A 135 -14.11 16.77 9.65
CA ILE A 135 -13.78 17.55 8.46
C ILE A 135 -13.30 18.91 8.95
N ASP A 136 -12.01 19.19 8.76
CA ASP A 136 -11.41 20.49 9.02
C ASP A 136 -11.39 21.30 7.71
N PHE A 137 -11.86 22.56 7.76
CA PHE A 137 -11.90 23.49 6.62
C PHE A 137 -10.83 24.59 6.77
#